data_AF-A0A7C7PXU0-F1
#
_entry.id   AF-A0A7C7PXU0-F1
#
_cell.length_a   1.000
_cell.length_b   1.000
_cell.length_c   1.000
_cell.angle_alpha   90.00
_cell.angle_beta   90.00
_cell.angle_gamma   90.00
#
_symmetry.space_group_name_H-M   'P 1'
#
loop_
_entity.id
_entity.type
_entity.pdbx_description
1 polymer ?
#
loop_
_entity_poly.entity_id
_entity_poly.type
_entity_poly.pdbx_seq_one_letter_code
_entity_poly.pdbx_strand_id
1 'polypeptide(L)'
;MLYKEDWEQATERWEAFWHREIIDRVVISVTAPRAEPLPHEEPPKPASIEQQWLDIEFRIAESEATFARTFYGGEAFPYFWCNLGPGIMATYVGATPRFRETTVWFETPMEWDDIFAKLRYDAHNHWWQFTQQLTRAAAEHFAGKAMVGITDLGGVTDILASLRGTLNLLEDLLTEPTNVRRASERITHLWFRYYTELDCIIR
;
A
#
# COMPACT_ATOMS: atom_id res chain seq x y z
N MET A 1 -20.02 -9.37 5.19
CA MET A 1 -18.74 -8.90 5.79
C MET A 1 -19.03 -8.37 7.19
N LEU A 2 -18.18 -8.62 8.19
CA LEU A 2 -18.50 -8.33 9.60
C LEU A 2 -19.01 -6.89 9.86
N TYR A 3 -18.33 -5.87 9.30
CA TYR A 3 -18.67 -4.46 9.56
C TYR A 3 -19.62 -3.83 8.52
N LYS A 4 -20.02 -4.59 7.49
CA LYS A 4 -20.88 -4.14 6.38
C LYS A 4 -21.91 -5.21 6.04
N GLU A 5 -23.13 -4.99 6.52
CA GLU A 5 -24.25 -5.95 6.40
C GLU A 5 -24.67 -6.15 4.94
N ASP A 6 -24.81 -5.06 4.20
CA ASP A 6 -25.15 -5.01 2.77
C ASP A 6 -23.90 -5.06 1.87
N TRP A 7 -22.93 -5.90 2.24
CA TRP A 7 -21.65 -6.04 1.51
C TRP A 7 -21.84 -6.56 0.09
N GLU A 8 -22.71 -7.54 -0.10
CA GLU A 8 -22.98 -8.12 -1.43
C GLU A 8 -23.55 -7.07 -2.38
N GLN A 9 -24.56 -6.30 -1.94
CA GLN A 9 -25.14 -5.25 -2.77
C GLN A 9 -24.18 -4.07 -3.02
N ALA A 10 -23.28 -3.77 -2.07
CA ALA A 10 -22.24 -2.76 -2.30
C ALA A 10 -21.20 -3.24 -3.32
N THR A 11 -20.85 -4.53 -3.29
CA THR A 11 -19.92 -5.14 -4.24
C THR A 11 -20.48 -5.10 -5.66
N GLU A 12 -21.73 -5.53 -5.85
CA GLU A 12 -22.41 -5.47 -7.15
C GLU A 12 -22.40 -4.05 -7.75
N ARG A 13 -22.68 -3.03 -6.92
CA ARG A 13 -22.64 -1.63 -7.38
C ARG A 13 -21.24 -1.14 -7.70
N TRP A 14 -20.22 -1.56 -6.94
CA TRP A 14 -18.82 -1.27 -7.28
C TRP A 14 -18.42 -1.90 -8.60
N GLU A 15 -18.78 -3.16 -8.84
CA GLU A 15 -18.52 -3.84 -10.11
C GLU A 15 -19.21 -3.12 -11.27
N ALA A 16 -20.50 -2.81 -11.14
CA ALA A 16 -21.24 -2.04 -12.15
C ALA A 16 -20.56 -0.68 -12.44
N PHE A 17 -20.13 0.05 -11.40
CA PHE A 17 -19.41 1.31 -11.58
C PHE A 17 -18.14 1.15 -12.42
N TRP A 18 -17.32 0.13 -12.15
CA TRP A 18 -16.12 -0.14 -12.93
C TRP A 18 -16.42 -0.58 -14.37
N HIS A 19 -17.57 -1.21 -14.60
CA HIS A 19 -18.11 -1.52 -15.92
C HIS A 19 -18.81 -0.32 -16.60
N ARG A 20 -18.84 0.85 -15.97
CA ARG A 20 -19.53 2.06 -16.44
C ARG A 20 -21.05 1.90 -16.53
N GLU A 21 -21.60 1.07 -15.65
CA GLU A 21 -23.02 0.77 -15.52
C GLU A 21 -23.57 1.39 -14.22
N ILE A 22 -24.91 1.51 -14.16
CA ILE A 22 -25.64 1.98 -12.98
C ILE A 22 -26.76 0.98 -12.73
N ILE A 23 -26.82 0.43 -11.51
CA ILE A 23 -27.88 -0.51 -11.13
C ILE A 23 -29.17 0.26 -10.81
N ASP A 24 -29.13 1.08 -9.78
CA ASP A 24 -30.29 1.81 -9.25
C ASP A 24 -29.98 3.28 -8.91
N ARG A 25 -28.74 3.56 -8.50
CA ARG A 25 -28.22 4.90 -8.20
C ARG A 25 -26.71 4.96 -8.41
N VAL A 26 -26.15 6.17 -8.34
CA VAL A 26 -24.70 6.36 -8.32
C VAL A 26 -24.09 5.75 -7.05
N VAL A 27 -22.84 5.29 -7.18
CA VAL A 27 -22.01 4.84 -6.05
C VAL A 27 -21.67 6.03 -5.16
N ILE A 28 -21.92 5.88 -3.87
CA ILE A 28 -21.62 6.88 -2.84
C ILE A 28 -20.95 6.16 -1.68
N SER A 29 -19.76 6.64 -1.28
CA SER A 29 -19.03 6.13 -0.12
C SER A 29 -19.05 7.18 0.98
N VAL A 30 -19.69 6.86 2.11
CA VAL A 30 -19.77 7.74 3.28
C VAL A 30 -19.35 6.97 4.52
N THR A 31 -18.41 7.53 5.27
CA THR A 31 -18.04 7.04 6.60
C THR A 31 -18.43 8.04 7.67
N ALA A 32 -18.95 7.55 8.80
CA ALA A 32 -19.25 8.36 9.97
C ALA A 32 -18.95 7.55 11.25
N PRO A 33 -18.83 8.18 12.43
CA PRO A 33 -18.85 7.43 13.69
C PRO A 33 -20.15 6.64 13.82
N ARG A 34 -20.06 5.38 14.24
CA ARG A 34 -21.20 4.54 14.56
C ARG A 34 -21.84 5.04 15.85
N ALA A 35 -23.17 5.13 15.88
CA ALA A 35 -23.90 5.55 17.07
C ALA A 35 -23.62 4.64 18.27
N GLU A 36 -23.59 3.33 18.02
CA GLU A 36 -23.20 2.29 18.97
C GLU A 36 -22.05 1.47 18.38
N PRO A 37 -20.80 1.71 18.79
CA PRO A 37 -19.66 0.92 18.33
C PRO A 37 -19.83 -0.57 18.61
N LEU A 38 -19.34 -1.41 17.70
CA LEU A 38 -19.25 -2.85 17.95
C LEU A 38 -18.20 -3.15 19.04
N PRO A 39 -18.28 -4.31 19.73
CA PRO A 39 -17.26 -4.72 20.70
C PRO A 39 -15.86 -4.71 20.07
N HIS A 40 -14.93 -4.05 20.74
CA HIS A 40 -13.53 -3.95 20.31
C HIS A 40 -12.62 -3.67 21.51
N GLU A 41 -11.33 -3.92 21.33
CA GLU A 41 -10.29 -3.56 22.28
C GLU A 41 -9.64 -2.24 21.87
N GLU A 42 -9.22 -1.44 22.86
CA GLU A 42 -8.43 -0.24 22.59
C GLU A 42 -6.99 -0.64 22.32
N PRO A 43 -6.41 -0.30 21.15
CA PRO A 43 -5.02 -0.60 20.88
C PRO A 43 -4.11 0.20 21.82
N PRO A 44 -2.97 -0.37 22.26
CA PRO A 44 -1.98 0.39 23.00
C PRO A 44 -1.42 1.52 22.11
N LYS A 45 -1.06 2.66 22.70
CA LYS A 45 -0.38 3.71 21.93
C LYS A 45 1.02 3.23 21.54
N PRO A 46 1.47 3.47 20.30
CA PRO A 46 2.82 3.10 19.89
C PRO A 46 3.84 3.92 20.68
N ALA A 47 4.93 3.29 21.12
CA ALA A 47 5.98 3.92 21.90
C ALA A 47 6.99 4.71 21.04
N SER A 48 7.00 4.48 19.73
CA SER A 48 7.82 5.21 18.76
C SER A 48 7.16 5.28 17.37
N ILE A 49 7.70 6.15 16.51
CA ILE A 49 7.29 6.25 15.10
C ILE A 49 7.54 4.90 14.40
N GLU A 50 8.68 4.25 14.63
CA GLU A 50 8.99 2.95 14.05
C GLU A 50 7.96 1.90 14.45
N GLN A 51 7.55 1.87 15.72
CA GLN A 51 6.51 0.95 16.17
C GLN A 51 5.18 1.23 15.46
N GLN A 52 4.78 2.50 15.31
CA GLN A 52 3.56 2.88 14.58
C GLN A 52 3.52 2.31 13.15
N TRP A 53 4.67 2.28 12.46
CA TRP A 53 4.76 1.78 11.08
C TRP A 53 4.97 0.27 10.97
N LEU A 54 5.75 -0.32 11.88
CA LEU A 54 6.33 -1.66 11.72
C LEU A 54 5.77 -2.72 12.68
N ASP A 55 5.01 -2.32 13.71
CA ASP A 55 4.33 -3.25 14.60
C ASP A 55 3.02 -3.73 13.97
N ILE A 56 3.05 -4.96 13.45
CA ILE A 56 1.92 -5.58 12.73
C ILE A 56 0.72 -5.74 13.66
N GLU A 57 0.93 -6.20 14.89
CA GLU A 57 -0.15 -6.46 15.85
C GLU A 57 -0.85 -5.18 16.25
N PHE A 58 -0.07 -4.12 16.55
CA PHE A 58 -0.62 -2.79 16.82
C PHE A 58 -1.47 -2.29 15.65
N ARG A 59 -0.97 -2.37 14.42
CA ARG A 59 -1.68 -1.87 13.22
C ARG A 59 -2.99 -2.62 12.97
N ILE A 60 -2.99 -3.93 13.17
CA ILE A 60 -4.19 -4.76 13.06
C ILE A 60 -5.22 -4.35 14.12
N ALA A 61 -4.79 -4.23 15.38
CA ALA A 61 -5.66 -3.84 16.50
C ALA A 61 -6.25 -2.43 16.30
N GLU A 62 -5.44 -1.47 15.85
CA GLU A 62 -5.89 -0.11 15.55
C GLU A 62 -6.94 -0.08 14.43
N SER A 63 -6.75 -0.90 13.40
CA SER A 63 -7.70 -1.01 12.30
C SER A 63 -9.01 -1.68 12.73
N GLU A 64 -8.96 -2.75 13.53
CA GLU A 64 -10.18 -3.37 14.09
C GLU A 64 -10.98 -2.40 14.96
N ALA A 65 -10.30 -1.66 15.84
CA ALA A 65 -10.92 -0.62 16.66
C ALA A 65 -11.58 0.45 15.78
N THR A 66 -10.90 0.88 14.72
CA THR A 66 -11.44 1.83 13.74
C THR A 66 -12.67 1.27 13.04
N PHE A 67 -12.63 0.01 12.58
CA PHE A 67 -13.74 -0.62 11.86
C PHE A 67 -14.97 -0.78 12.76
N ALA A 68 -14.77 -1.18 14.02
CA ALA A 68 -15.85 -1.34 15.00
C ALA A 68 -16.57 -0.02 15.32
N ARG A 69 -15.86 1.10 15.30
CA ARG A 69 -16.40 2.44 15.56
C ARG A 69 -16.93 3.14 14.31
N THR A 70 -16.71 2.60 13.13
CA THR A 70 -17.07 3.25 11.87
C THR A 70 -18.39 2.69 11.33
N PHE A 71 -19.28 3.60 10.95
CA PHE A 71 -20.43 3.34 10.10
C PHE A 71 -20.01 3.48 8.64
N TYR A 72 -20.37 2.49 7.83
CA TYR A 72 -20.04 2.39 6.41
C TYR A 72 -21.32 2.52 5.58
N GLY A 73 -21.65 3.75 5.17
CA GLY A 73 -22.85 4.08 4.41
C GLY A 73 -22.65 3.99 2.90
N GLY A 74 -23.72 3.56 2.20
CA GLY A 74 -23.68 3.32 0.76
C GLY A 74 -22.70 2.20 0.42
N GLU A 75 -21.75 2.49 -0.43
CA GLU A 75 -20.73 1.56 -0.91
C GLU A 75 -19.40 1.70 -0.16
N ALA A 76 -19.35 2.47 0.93
CA ALA A 76 -18.20 2.44 1.84
C ALA A 76 -18.03 1.04 2.46
N PHE A 77 -16.80 0.63 2.72
CA PHE A 77 -16.50 -0.66 3.36
C PHE A 77 -15.22 -0.58 4.20
N PRO A 78 -15.06 -1.44 5.22
CA PRO A 78 -13.82 -1.55 5.97
C PRO A 78 -12.72 -2.11 5.07
N TYR A 79 -11.57 -1.45 5.04
CA TYR A 79 -10.39 -1.99 4.38
C TYR A 79 -9.13 -1.72 5.20
N PHE A 80 -8.27 -2.73 5.28
CA PHE A 80 -6.94 -2.61 5.84
C PHE A 80 -5.95 -2.33 4.71
N TRP A 81 -5.39 -1.12 4.70
CA TRP A 81 -4.31 -0.80 3.77
C TRP A 81 -2.97 -1.18 4.40
N CYS A 82 -2.21 -2.06 3.76
CA CYS A 82 -0.86 -2.43 4.15
C CYS A 82 0.16 -1.28 3.92
N ASN A 83 -0.21 -0.04 4.26
CA ASN A 83 0.55 1.17 3.96
C ASN A 83 1.94 1.14 4.61
N LEU A 84 3.00 1.24 3.79
CA LEU A 84 4.38 1.39 4.25
C LEU A 84 5.02 2.68 3.75
N GLY A 85 4.19 3.63 3.31
CA GLY A 85 4.60 4.86 2.66
C GLY A 85 4.49 4.79 1.14
N PRO A 86 4.42 5.96 0.47
CA PRO A 86 4.18 6.06 -0.95
C PRO A 86 5.43 5.70 -1.77
N GLY A 87 5.48 4.50 -2.35
CA GLY A 87 6.63 4.05 -3.13
C GLY A 87 7.61 3.13 -2.40
N ILE A 88 7.12 2.31 -1.46
CA ILE A 88 7.97 1.39 -0.67
C ILE A 88 8.84 0.48 -1.53
N MET A 89 8.44 0.19 -2.79
CA MET A 89 9.24 -0.61 -3.71
C MET A 89 10.65 -0.05 -3.93
N ALA A 90 10.86 1.26 -3.81
CA ALA A 90 12.19 1.86 -3.88
C ALA A 90 13.16 1.21 -2.86
N THR A 91 12.67 0.80 -1.69
CA THR A 91 13.49 0.11 -0.67
C THR A 91 13.85 -1.32 -1.06
N TYR A 92 13.05 -1.96 -1.92
CA TYR A 92 13.33 -3.30 -2.42
C TYR A 92 14.51 -3.29 -3.40
N VAL A 93 14.77 -2.13 -4.01
CA VAL A 93 15.84 -1.90 -4.99
C VAL A 93 16.88 -0.87 -4.51
N GLY A 94 16.96 -0.63 -3.20
CA GLY A 94 18.14 0.01 -2.59
C GLY A 94 17.96 1.40 -1.99
N ALA A 95 16.75 1.96 -1.97
CA ALA A 95 16.46 3.16 -1.20
C ALA A 95 16.35 2.86 0.30
N THR A 96 16.57 3.88 1.13
CA THR A 96 16.45 3.79 2.59
C THR A 96 15.17 4.52 3.04
N PRO A 97 14.30 3.88 3.84
CA PRO A 97 13.13 4.56 4.38
C PRO A 97 13.49 5.53 5.51
N ARG A 98 12.75 6.63 5.57
CA ARG A 98 12.78 7.63 6.63
C ARG A 98 11.37 7.84 7.16
N PHE A 99 11.08 7.22 8.29
CA PHE A 99 9.76 7.32 8.92
C PHE A 99 9.51 8.73 9.49
N ARG A 100 8.27 9.19 9.31
CA ARG A 100 7.70 10.40 9.92
C ARG A 100 6.33 10.03 10.50
N GLU A 101 5.75 10.92 11.30
CA GLU A 101 4.47 10.67 11.97
C GLU A 101 3.33 10.36 10.98
N THR A 102 3.35 11.00 9.80
CA THR A 102 2.26 10.92 8.81
C THR A 102 2.68 10.36 7.45
N THR A 103 3.96 10.06 7.24
CA THR A 103 4.47 9.56 5.95
C THR A 103 5.81 8.83 6.11
N VAL A 104 6.27 8.18 5.05
CA VAL A 104 7.63 7.60 4.94
C VAL A 104 8.26 8.12 3.66
N TRP A 105 9.49 8.63 3.75
CA TRP A 105 10.25 9.09 2.58
C TRP A 105 11.29 8.04 2.18
N PHE A 106 11.51 7.86 0.87
CA PHE A 106 12.47 6.92 0.32
C PHE A 106 13.49 7.69 -0.51
N GLU A 107 14.72 7.84 0.00
CA GLU A 107 15.74 8.60 -0.71
C GLU A 107 17.11 7.98 -0.49
N THR A 108 17.76 7.59 -1.59
CA THR A 108 19.17 7.22 -1.60
C THR A 108 19.72 7.53 -3.00
N PRO A 109 20.01 8.81 -3.30
CA PRO A 109 20.57 9.21 -4.60
C PRO A 109 21.85 8.43 -4.91
N MET A 110 21.91 7.88 -6.12
CA MET A 110 22.96 7.01 -6.63
C MET A 110 23.29 7.35 -8.08
N GLU A 111 24.46 6.92 -8.53
CA GLU A 111 24.86 6.96 -9.92
C GLU A 111 24.25 5.80 -10.71
N TRP A 112 24.20 5.93 -12.05
CA TRP A 112 23.53 4.96 -12.92
C TRP A 112 24.03 3.53 -12.76
N ASP A 113 25.34 3.33 -12.61
CA ASP A 113 25.93 1.99 -12.44
C ASP A 113 25.41 1.29 -11.18
N ASP A 114 25.30 2.03 -10.07
CA ASP A 114 24.76 1.52 -8.81
C ASP A 114 23.26 1.22 -8.92
N ILE A 115 22.50 2.11 -9.57
CA ILE A 115 21.07 1.90 -9.84
C ILE A 115 20.88 0.60 -10.64
N PHE A 116 21.59 0.45 -11.77
CA PHE A 116 21.45 -0.74 -12.61
C PHE A 116 21.93 -2.02 -11.93
N ALA A 117 22.90 -1.93 -11.01
CA ALA A 117 23.27 -3.06 -10.18
C ALA A 117 22.12 -3.48 -9.26
N LYS A 118 21.41 -2.53 -8.63
CA LYS A 118 20.34 -2.83 -7.67
C LYS A 118 18.96 -3.10 -8.26
N LEU A 119 18.69 -2.71 -9.51
CA LEU A 119 17.44 -3.01 -10.24
C LEU A 119 17.34 -4.49 -10.63
N ARG A 120 17.20 -5.34 -9.62
CA ARG A 120 16.98 -6.79 -9.71
C ARG A 120 16.05 -7.22 -8.58
N TYR A 121 15.38 -8.34 -8.76
CA TYR A 121 14.56 -8.91 -7.70
C TYR A 121 15.45 -9.54 -6.62
N ASP A 122 15.08 -9.32 -5.36
CA ASP A 122 15.73 -9.94 -4.21
C ASP A 122 14.68 -10.41 -3.19
N ALA A 123 14.44 -11.72 -3.14
CA ALA A 123 13.53 -12.34 -2.17
C ALA A 123 13.99 -12.18 -0.70
N HIS A 124 15.27 -11.87 -0.48
CA HIS A 124 15.85 -11.71 0.85
C HIS A 124 15.95 -10.24 1.27
N ASN A 125 15.46 -9.31 0.44
CA ASN A 125 15.41 -7.91 0.83
C ASN A 125 14.51 -7.75 2.08
N HIS A 126 15.06 -7.13 3.12
CA HIS A 126 14.41 -6.98 4.42
C HIS A 126 13.01 -6.35 4.32
N TRP A 127 12.88 -5.25 3.57
CA TRP A 127 11.62 -4.54 3.41
C TRP A 127 10.62 -5.33 2.58
N TRP A 128 11.08 -6.06 1.56
CA TRP A 128 10.20 -6.94 0.79
C TRP A 128 9.65 -8.09 1.65
N GLN A 129 10.49 -8.72 2.48
CA GLN A 129 10.05 -9.75 3.42
C GLN A 129 9.05 -9.20 4.44
N PHE A 130 9.32 -8.01 4.98
CA PHE A 130 8.41 -7.34 5.91
C PHE A 130 7.05 -7.03 5.26
N THR A 131 7.02 -6.50 4.04
CA THR A 131 5.77 -6.26 3.30
C THR A 131 4.95 -7.54 3.16
N GLN A 132 5.58 -8.65 2.77
CA GLN A 132 4.88 -9.93 2.67
C GLN A 132 4.36 -10.42 4.02
N GLN A 133 5.12 -10.25 5.10
CA GLN A 133 4.69 -10.63 6.46
C GLN A 133 3.46 -9.83 6.89
N LEU A 134 3.48 -8.51 6.72
CA LEU A 134 2.34 -7.64 7.01
C LEU A 134 1.12 -8.02 6.16
N THR A 135 1.30 -8.23 4.86
CA THR A 135 0.19 -8.58 3.95
C THR A 135 -0.42 -9.93 4.31
N ARG A 136 0.38 -10.96 4.64
CA ARG A 136 -0.13 -12.27 5.08
C ARG A 136 -0.90 -12.16 6.39
N ALA A 137 -0.32 -11.51 7.40
CA ALA A 137 -0.97 -11.33 8.70
C ALA A 137 -2.31 -10.59 8.56
N ALA A 138 -2.35 -9.53 7.74
CA ALA A 138 -3.59 -8.80 7.46
C ALA A 138 -4.62 -9.67 6.72
N ALA A 139 -4.20 -10.39 5.66
CA ALA A 139 -5.09 -11.26 4.88
C ALA A 139 -5.72 -12.36 5.75
N GLU A 140 -4.92 -13.02 6.59
CA GLU A 140 -5.39 -14.04 7.53
C GLU A 140 -6.34 -13.46 8.58
N HIS A 141 -5.98 -12.32 9.19
CA HIS A 141 -6.76 -11.74 10.29
C HIS A 141 -8.08 -11.12 9.86
N PHE A 142 -8.10 -10.48 8.69
CA PHE A 142 -9.28 -9.75 8.18
C PHE A 142 -10.15 -10.58 7.24
N ALA A 143 -9.84 -11.86 7.00
CA ALA A 143 -10.67 -12.77 6.22
C ALA A 143 -12.15 -12.74 6.67
N GLY A 144 -13.04 -12.35 5.76
CA GLY A 144 -14.48 -12.20 6.03
C GLY A 144 -14.88 -10.97 6.88
N LYS A 145 -13.92 -10.25 7.45
CA LYS A 145 -14.13 -9.06 8.28
C LYS A 145 -13.98 -7.76 7.49
N ALA A 146 -12.92 -7.64 6.70
CA ALA A 146 -12.59 -6.43 5.93
C ALA A 146 -11.80 -6.79 4.65
N MET A 147 -11.76 -5.87 3.69
CA MET A 147 -10.88 -6.02 2.52
C MET A 147 -9.42 -5.73 2.90
N VAL A 148 -8.46 -6.44 2.31
CA VAL A 148 -7.04 -6.12 2.47
C VAL A 148 -6.51 -5.51 1.19
N GLY A 149 -5.92 -4.33 1.29
CA GLY A 149 -5.29 -3.61 0.19
C GLY A 149 -3.80 -3.87 0.13
N ILE A 150 -3.26 -3.90 -1.09
CA ILE A 150 -1.82 -3.92 -1.36
C ILE A 150 -1.20 -2.60 -0.88
N THR A 151 0.06 -2.65 -0.41
CA THR A 151 0.83 -1.43 -0.12
C THR A 151 1.00 -0.57 -1.39
N ASP A 152 1.25 0.72 -1.22
CA ASP A 152 1.63 1.58 -2.35
C ASP A 152 3.05 1.27 -2.80
N LEU A 153 3.18 0.56 -3.93
CA LEU A 153 4.47 0.26 -4.56
C LEU A 153 5.11 1.49 -5.22
N GLY A 154 4.35 2.56 -5.47
CA GLY A 154 4.78 3.78 -6.15
C GLY A 154 4.76 3.68 -7.67
N GLY A 155 4.83 4.84 -8.32
CA GLY A 155 5.01 4.94 -9.77
C GLY A 155 6.45 4.62 -10.18
N VAL A 156 6.62 4.18 -11.43
CA VAL A 156 7.93 3.85 -12.01
C VAL A 156 8.92 5.01 -11.89
N THR A 157 8.48 6.21 -12.20
CA THR A 157 9.28 7.44 -12.10
C THR A 157 9.53 7.88 -10.67
N ASP A 158 8.60 7.62 -9.74
CA ASP A 158 8.76 7.97 -8.32
C ASP A 158 9.83 7.09 -7.67
N ILE A 159 9.82 5.80 -7.99
CA ILE A 159 10.87 4.85 -7.59
C ILE A 159 12.22 5.30 -8.16
N LEU A 160 12.27 5.68 -9.44
CA LEU A 160 13.52 6.14 -10.05
C LEU A 160 14.01 7.45 -9.42
N ALA A 161 13.12 8.39 -9.11
CA ALA A 161 13.45 9.64 -8.41
C ALA A 161 14.02 9.37 -7.02
N SER A 162 13.48 8.37 -6.30
CA SER A 162 13.97 7.94 -4.98
C SER A 162 15.42 7.42 -5.03
N LEU A 163 15.82 6.81 -6.16
CA LEU A 163 17.15 6.22 -6.36
C LEU A 163 18.14 7.19 -7.00
N ARG A 164 17.70 8.07 -7.91
CA ARG A 164 18.59 8.97 -8.65
C ARG A 164 18.68 10.36 -8.03
N GLY A 165 17.67 10.73 -7.23
CA GLY A 165 17.39 12.10 -6.81
C GLY A 165 16.57 12.83 -7.87
N THR A 166 15.53 13.55 -7.45
CA THR A 166 14.58 14.22 -8.36
C THR A 166 15.25 15.19 -9.33
N LEU A 167 16.16 16.04 -8.84
CA LEU A 167 16.83 17.03 -9.70
C LEU A 167 17.71 16.35 -10.77
N ASN A 168 18.48 15.36 -10.37
CA ASN A 168 19.31 14.58 -11.28
C ASN A 168 18.46 13.85 -12.32
N LEU A 169 17.34 13.24 -11.90
CA LEU A 169 16.43 12.57 -12.83
C LEU A 169 15.84 13.57 -13.84
N LEU A 170 15.47 14.77 -13.41
CA LEU A 170 14.95 15.80 -14.32
C LEU A 170 15.99 16.25 -15.36
N GLU A 171 17.26 16.36 -14.96
CA GLU A 171 18.37 16.61 -15.89
C GLU A 171 18.59 15.43 -16.85
N ASP A 172 18.61 14.21 -16.31
CA ASP A 172 18.82 12.98 -17.07
C ASP A 172 17.72 12.72 -18.12
N LEU A 173 16.51 13.27 -17.95
CA LEU A 173 15.48 13.24 -19.00
C LEU A 173 15.95 13.91 -20.30
N LEU A 174 16.86 14.87 -20.21
CA LEU A 174 17.44 15.59 -21.34
C LEU A 174 18.81 15.03 -21.73
N THR A 175 19.66 14.76 -20.75
CA THR A 175 21.08 14.42 -20.97
C THR A 175 21.31 12.92 -21.12
N GLU A 176 20.52 12.09 -20.44
CA GLU A 176 20.68 10.63 -20.34
C GLU A 176 19.35 9.86 -20.61
N PRO A 177 18.54 10.23 -21.62
CA PRO A 177 17.18 9.69 -21.78
C PRO A 177 17.16 8.18 -22.02
N THR A 178 18.23 7.62 -22.59
CA THR A 178 18.39 6.17 -22.77
C THR A 178 18.49 5.45 -21.43
N ASN A 179 19.23 5.99 -20.47
CA ASN A 179 19.36 5.39 -19.14
C ASN A 179 18.06 5.51 -18.35
N VAL A 180 17.38 6.66 -18.41
CA VAL A 180 16.05 6.85 -17.80
C VAL A 180 15.04 5.83 -18.33
N ARG A 181 15.00 5.63 -19.65
CA ARG A 181 14.10 4.66 -20.27
C ARG A 181 14.43 3.23 -19.84
N ARG A 182 15.70 2.82 -19.92
CA ARG A 182 16.14 1.46 -19.54
C ARG A 182 15.86 1.15 -18.08
N ALA A 183 16.07 2.11 -17.18
CA ALA A 183 15.76 1.93 -15.76
C ALA A 183 14.25 1.84 -15.52
N SER A 184 13.46 2.70 -16.17
CA SER A 184 11.99 2.66 -16.10
C SER A 184 11.43 1.32 -16.57
N GLU A 185 11.94 0.77 -17.68
CA GLU A 185 11.55 -0.56 -18.19
C GLU A 185 11.88 -1.67 -17.17
N ARG A 186 13.08 -1.67 -16.57
CA ARG A 186 13.45 -2.63 -15.51
C ARG A 186 12.58 -2.50 -14.26
N ILE A 187 12.32 -1.27 -13.81
CA ILE A 187 11.45 -1.01 -12.66
C ILE A 187 10.04 -1.54 -12.95
N THR A 188 9.53 -1.32 -14.17
CA THR A 188 8.20 -1.81 -14.57
C THR A 188 8.09 -3.34 -14.47
N HIS A 189 9.11 -4.07 -14.94
CA HIS A 189 9.15 -5.54 -14.81
C HIS A 189 9.17 -6.00 -13.34
N LEU A 190 9.97 -5.33 -12.50
CA LEU A 190 10.01 -5.63 -11.07
C LEU A 190 8.69 -5.27 -10.37
N TRP A 191 8.06 -4.17 -10.78
CA TRP A 191 6.79 -3.71 -10.22
C TRP A 191 5.70 -4.74 -10.44
N PHE A 192 5.54 -5.24 -11.66
CA PHE A 192 4.56 -6.30 -11.96
C PHE A 192 4.84 -7.58 -11.19
N ARG A 193 6.11 -7.93 -10.99
CA ARG A 193 6.48 -9.09 -10.18
C ARG A 193 6.05 -8.90 -8.72
N TYR A 194 6.46 -7.82 -8.07
CA TYR A 194 6.11 -7.56 -6.68
C TYR A 194 4.59 -7.43 -6.48
N TYR A 195 3.90 -6.75 -7.41
CA TYR A 195 2.44 -6.66 -7.42
C TYR A 195 1.80 -8.05 -7.49
N THR A 196 2.22 -8.89 -8.43
CA THR A 196 1.68 -10.25 -8.60
C THR A 196 1.90 -11.11 -7.37
N GLU A 197 3.11 -11.05 -6.78
CA GLU A 197 3.42 -11.80 -5.55
C GLU A 197 2.56 -11.34 -4.37
N LEU A 198 2.23 -10.04 -4.24
CA LEU A 198 1.32 -9.53 -3.21
C LEU A 198 -0.15 -9.86 -3.50
N ASP A 199 -0.61 -9.75 -4.76
CA ASP A 199 -1.97 -10.10 -5.18
C ASP A 199 -2.27 -11.59 -4.88
N CYS A 200 -1.29 -12.48 -5.12
CA CYS A 200 -1.40 -13.90 -4.76
C CYS A 200 -1.51 -14.17 -3.24
N ILE A 201 -1.12 -13.23 -2.38
CA ILE A 201 -1.29 -13.38 -0.92
C ILE A 201 -2.71 -12.98 -0.48
N ILE A 202 -3.30 -11.99 -1.15
CA ILE A 202 -4.59 -11.41 -0.77
C ILE A 202 -5.77 -12.20 -1.35
N ARG A 203 -5.59 -12.83 -2.51
CA ARG A 203 -6.60 -13.71 -3.15
C ARG A 203 -6.72 -15.06 -2.46
#